data_AF-A0A3B9VU26-F1
#
_entry.id   AF-A0A3B9VU26-F1
#
_cell.length_a   1.000
_cell.length_b   1.000
_cell.length_c   1.000
_cell.angle_alpha   90.00
_cell.angle_beta   90.00
_cell.angle_gamma   90.00
#
_symmetry.space_group_name_H-M   'P 1'
#
loop_
_entity.id
_entity.type
_entity.pdbx_description
1 polymer ?
#
loop_
_entity_poly.entity_id
_entity_poly.type
_entity_poly.pdbx_seq_one_letter_code
_entity_poly.pdbx_strand_id
1 'polypeptide(L)'
;MRIGMGLNSSTNTETLRYMAQLGVQDVVLNTPPVPVKNGKWELVDLVSLKNRVNEFGLTLTAIENTQIDMRHHLIAGGPRFDEQLENMVETIRNIGRAGIPMYTMSWRYPRFYRTGHVDIGFGAQGTAFNADVEDWPNVIDWELTRERAWECLQTWVKTATP
;
A
#
# COMPACT_ATOMS: atom_id res chain seq x y z
N MET A 1 2.80 -25.75 1.12
CA MET A 1 2.79 -24.50 0.32
C MET A 1 1.39 -23.91 0.42
N ARG A 2 1.24 -22.63 0.78
CA ARG A 2 -0.05 -21.91 0.81
C ARG A 2 -0.12 -20.99 -0.41
N ILE A 3 -1.26 -20.94 -1.09
CA ILE A 3 -1.46 -20.05 -2.24
C ILE A 3 -2.13 -18.78 -1.73
N GLY A 4 -1.55 -17.64 -2.09
CA GLY A 4 -2.08 -16.32 -1.79
C GLY A 4 -2.46 -15.56 -3.05
N MET A 5 -3.47 -14.69 -2.94
CA MET A 5 -3.90 -13.83 -4.04
C MET A 5 -3.88 -12.37 -3.59
N GLY A 6 -3.26 -11.53 -4.43
CA GLY A 6 -3.23 -10.09 -4.28
C GLY A 6 -4.41 -9.43 -5.00
N LEU A 7 -4.96 -8.38 -4.41
CA LEU A 7 -5.99 -7.55 -5.02
C LEU A 7 -5.73 -6.07 -4.81
N ASN A 8 -6.26 -5.26 -5.72
CA ASN A 8 -6.49 -3.85 -5.48
C ASN A 8 -7.53 -3.66 -4.35
N SER A 9 -7.71 -2.45 -3.85
CA SER A 9 -8.45 -2.03 -2.64
C SER A 9 -9.89 -2.55 -2.41
N SER A 10 -10.41 -3.47 -3.21
CA SER A 10 -11.73 -4.09 -3.03
C SER A 10 -11.71 -5.17 -1.95
N THR A 11 -12.48 -4.93 -0.89
CA THR A 11 -12.84 -5.93 0.14
C THR A 11 -14.32 -6.29 0.04
N ASN A 12 -14.93 -6.13 -1.14
CA ASN A 12 -16.33 -6.43 -1.32
C ASN A 12 -16.60 -7.95 -1.23
N THR A 13 -17.84 -8.30 -0.90
CA THR A 13 -18.27 -9.68 -0.64
C THR A 13 -18.05 -10.60 -1.85
N GLU A 14 -18.27 -10.10 -3.06
CA GLU A 14 -18.09 -10.85 -4.30
C GLU A 14 -16.63 -11.27 -4.49
N THR A 15 -15.72 -10.34 -4.26
CA THR A 15 -14.28 -10.55 -4.45
C THR A 15 -13.73 -11.57 -3.45
N LEU A 16 -14.07 -11.45 -2.16
CA LEU A 16 -13.62 -12.40 -1.13
C LEU A 16 -14.23 -13.79 -1.35
N ARG A 17 -15.50 -13.87 -1.76
CA ARG A 17 -16.13 -15.15 -2.13
C ARG A 17 -15.42 -15.81 -3.31
N TYR A 18 -15.09 -15.03 -4.34
CA TYR A 18 -14.38 -15.54 -5.51
C TYR A 18 -13.01 -16.12 -5.13
N MET A 19 -12.24 -15.45 -4.27
CA MET A 19 -10.96 -15.98 -3.76
C MET A 19 -11.13 -17.31 -3.04
N ALA A 20 -12.14 -17.42 -2.18
CA ALA A 20 -12.43 -18.66 -1.48
C ALA A 20 -12.81 -19.79 -2.46
N GLN A 21 -13.56 -19.49 -3.51
CA GLN A 21 -13.94 -20.45 -4.56
C GLN A 21 -12.73 -20.93 -5.39
N LEU A 22 -11.70 -20.08 -5.55
CA LEU A 22 -10.43 -20.47 -6.17
C LEU A 22 -9.56 -21.36 -5.26
N GLY A 23 -9.98 -21.60 -4.01
CA GLY A 23 -9.22 -22.40 -3.03
C GLY A 23 -8.02 -21.66 -2.43
N VAL A 24 -7.94 -20.33 -2.61
CA VAL A 24 -6.90 -19.48 -2.00
C VAL A 24 -7.13 -19.40 -0.49
N GLN A 25 -6.04 -19.42 0.29
CA GLN A 25 -6.12 -19.28 1.75
C GLN A 25 -5.61 -17.92 2.24
N ASP A 26 -4.70 -17.30 1.50
CA ASP A 26 -4.02 -16.07 1.90
C ASP A 26 -4.40 -14.90 1.02
N VAL A 27 -4.65 -13.75 1.63
CA VAL A 27 -5.02 -12.52 0.94
C VAL A 27 -3.95 -11.46 1.19
N VAL A 28 -3.55 -10.80 0.11
CA VAL A 28 -2.77 -9.57 0.15
C VAL A 28 -3.65 -8.45 -0.37
N LEU A 29 -3.94 -7.45 0.47
CA LEU A 29 -4.75 -6.30 0.07
C LEU A 29 -3.87 -5.12 -0.27
N ASN A 30 -3.98 -4.62 -1.50
CA ASN A 30 -3.29 -3.42 -1.93
C ASN A 30 -4.11 -2.18 -1.55
N THR A 31 -3.59 -1.33 -0.66
CA THR A 31 -4.26 -0.12 -0.13
C THR A 31 -5.73 -0.36 0.21
N PRO A 32 -6.03 -1.24 1.19
CA PRO A 32 -7.39 -1.51 1.59
C PRO A 32 -8.10 -0.23 2.05
N PRO A 33 -9.45 -0.19 2.02
CA PRO A 33 -10.24 1.01 2.29
C PRO A 33 -10.37 1.24 3.81
N VAL A 34 -9.24 1.21 4.52
CA VAL A 34 -9.15 1.51 5.95
C VAL A 34 -9.20 3.04 6.10
N PRO A 35 -10.14 3.59 6.89
CA PRO A 35 -10.22 5.02 7.13
C PRO A 35 -8.92 5.58 7.71
N VAL A 36 -8.49 6.72 7.20
CA VAL A 36 -7.37 7.48 7.77
C VAL A 36 -7.94 8.47 8.79
N LYS A 37 -7.57 8.30 10.06
CA LYS A 37 -7.99 9.16 11.17
C LYS A 37 -6.74 9.83 11.73
N ASN A 38 -6.70 11.16 11.77
CA ASN A 38 -5.54 11.93 12.23
C ASN A 38 -4.21 11.49 11.56
N GLY A 39 -4.25 11.20 10.25
CA GLY A 39 -3.07 10.80 9.46
C GLY A 39 -2.62 9.35 9.62
N LYS A 40 -3.33 8.51 10.39
CA LYS A 40 -2.97 7.11 10.65
C LYS A 40 -4.14 6.14 10.52
N TRP A 41 -3.84 4.84 10.53
CA TRP A 41 -4.84 3.79 10.71
C TRP A 41 -5.00 3.41 12.17
N GLU A 42 -6.25 3.32 12.62
CA GLU A 42 -6.58 2.88 13.97
C GLU A 42 -6.71 1.36 14.04
N LEU A 43 -6.33 0.80 15.19
CA LEU A 43 -6.38 -0.64 15.43
C LEU A 43 -7.77 -1.25 15.17
N VAL A 44 -8.84 -0.56 15.59
CA VAL A 44 -10.22 -1.04 15.44
C VAL A 44 -10.62 -1.22 13.97
N ASP A 45 -10.16 -0.33 13.09
CA ASP A 45 -10.48 -0.40 11.67
C ASP A 45 -9.71 -1.55 10.99
N LEU A 46 -8.47 -1.78 11.41
CA LEU A 46 -7.64 -2.91 10.95
C LEU A 46 -8.17 -4.27 11.42
N VAL A 47 -8.65 -4.36 12.66
CA VAL A 47 -9.31 -5.56 13.19
C VAL A 47 -10.60 -5.84 12.42
N SER A 48 -11.39 -4.79 12.15
CA SER A 48 -12.62 -4.91 11.36
C SER A 48 -12.35 -5.42 9.94
N LEU A 49 -11.32 -4.88 9.29
CA LEU A 49 -10.84 -5.37 7.99
C LEU A 49 -10.46 -6.85 8.03
N LYS A 50 -9.64 -7.24 9.01
CA LYS A 50 -9.19 -8.62 9.17
C LYS A 50 -10.35 -9.58 9.42
N ASN A 51 -11.29 -9.21 10.30
CA ASN A 51 -12.47 -10.03 10.60
C ASN A 51 -13.33 -10.24 9.35
N ARG A 52 -13.54 -9.19 8.56
CA ARG A 52 -14.27 -9.29 7.29
C ARG A 52 -13.62 -10.27 6.30
N VAL A 53 -12.29 -10.32 6.23
CA VAL A 53 -11.59 -11.33 5.40
C VAL A 53 -11.79 -12.74 5.98
N ASN A 54 -11.66 -12.88 7.30
CA ASN A 54 -11.81 -14.16 7.99
C ASN A 54 -13.23 -14.77 7.86
N GLU A 55 -14.28 -13.95 7.74
CA GLU A 55 -15.65 -14.41 7.52
C GLU A 55 -15.82 -15.29 6.25
N PHE A 56 -14.89 -15.18 5.30
CA PHE A 56 -14.89 -15.98 4.06
C PHE A 56 -13.95 -17.20 4.15
N GLY A 57 -13.43 -17.52 5.34
CA GLY A 57 -12.44 -18.60 5.52
C GLY A 57 -11.05 -18.26 4.97
N LEU A 58 -10.79 -16.98 4.69
CA LEU A 58 -9.51 -16.47 4.19
C LEU A 58 -8.67 -15.91 5.34
N THR A 59 -7.35 -15.77 5.12
CA THR A 59 -6.43 -15.12 6.05
C THR A 59 -5.90 -13.83 5.44
N LEU A 60 -6.08 -12.69 6.13
CA LEU A 60 -5.39 -11.45 5.74
C LEU A 60 -3.92 -11.54 6.15
N THR A 61 -3.07 -11.85 5.17
CA THR A 61 -1.67 -12.21 5.41
C THR A 61 -0.72 -11.04 5.17
N ALA A 62 -1.05 -10.14 4.23
CA ALA A 62 -0.32 -8.90 4.09
C ALA A 62 -1.21 -7.73 3.68
N ILE A 63 -0.76 -6.53 4.04
CA ILE A 63 -1.23 -5.30 3.43
C ILE A 63 -0.11 -4.74 2.56
N GLU A 64 -0.43 -4.42 1.31
CA GLU A 64 0.48 -3.74 0.40
C GLU A 64 0.04 -2.32 0.14
N ASN A 65 0.78 -1.43 0.79
CA ASN A 65 0.70 0.01 0.84
C ASN A 65 -0.47 0.58 1.64
N THR A 66 -0.14 1.48 2.56
CA THR A 66 -1.07 2.50 3.08
C THR A 66 -1.51 3.46 1.96
N GLN A 67 -2.48 4.33 2.24
CA GLN A 67 -2.76 5.47 1.35
C GLN A 67 -1.53 6.36 1.25
N ILE A 68 -1.30 6.93 0.07
CA ILE A 68 -0.10 7.73 -0.17
C ILE A 68 -0.08 9.04 0.62
N ASP A 69 -1.26 9.58 0.91
CA ASP A 69 -1.45 10.79 1.72
C ASP A 69 -0.88 10.64 3.14
N MET A 70 -0.69 9.41 3.60
CA MET A 70 -0.08 9.10 4.90
C MET A 70 1.45 9.18 4.90
N ARG A 71 2.11 9.09 3.74
CA ARG A 71 3.58 8.91 3.67
C ARG A 71 4.32 9.73 2.59
N HIS A 72 3.64 10.53 1.78
CA HIS A 72 4.31 11.26 0.70
C HIS A 72 5.30 12.35 1.19
N HIS A 73 5.01 13.05 2.30
CA HIS A 73 5.97 13.96 2.92
C HIS A 73 7.11 13.19 3.62
N LEU A 74 6.82 12.04 4.22
CA LEU A 74 7.83 11.13 4.76
C LEU A 74 8.82 10.67 3.68
N ILE A 75 8.34 10.35 2.46
CA ILE A 75 9.19 9.88 1.36
C ILE A 75 9.98 11.03 0.71
N ALA A 76 9.32 12.16 0.44
CA ALA A 76 9.89 13.27 -0.32
C ALA A 76 10.37 14.44 0.55
N GLY A 77 10.47 14.27 1.87
CA GLY A 77 11.04 15.26 2.79
C GLY A 77 10.24 16.55 2.89
N GLY A 78 8.93 16.49 2.75
CA GLY A 78 8.06 17.67 2.80
C GLY A 78 7.79 18.20 4.22
N PRO A 79 7.04 19.30 4.35
CA PRO A 79 6.85 19.99 5.63
C PRO A 79 6.17 19.17 6.74
N ARG A 80 5.47 18.08 6.40
CA ARG A 80 4.83 17.15 7.35
C ARG A 80 5.63 15.88 7.60
N PHE A 81 6.95 15.90 7.35
CA PHE A 81 7.82 14.73 7.48
C PHE A 81 7.72 14.09 8.87
N ASP A 82 7.90 14.87 9.94
CA ASP A 82 7.91 14.34 11.32
C ASP A 82 6.54 13.77 11.72
N GLU A 83 5.46 14.50 11.38
CA GLU A 83 4.09 14.04 11.63
C GLU A 83 3.79 12.70 10.92
N GLN A 84 4.16 12.58 9.64
CA GLN A 84 3.96 11.34 8.89
C GLN A 84 4.87 10.21 9.38
N LEU A 85 6.10 10.51 9.81
CA LEU A 85 7.00 9.54 10.41
C LEU A 85 6.36 8.91 11.65
N GLU A 86 5.90 9.72 12.60
CA GLU A 86 5.26 9.25 13.83
C GLU A 86 3.97 8.46 13.53
N ASN A 87 3.11 8.99 12.66
CA ASN A 87 1.86 8.35 12.28
C ASN A 87 2.06 7.01 11.55
N MET A 88 3.09 6.90 10.71
CA MET A 88 3.41 5.66 10.00
C MET A 88 3.96 4.60 10.95
N VAL A 89 4.82 4.99 11.92
CA VAL A 89 5.28 4.07 12.97
C VAL A 89 4.11 3.54 13.79
N GLU A 90 3.18 4.41 14.21
CA GLU A 90 2.00 3.95 14.95
C GLU A 90 1.06 3.09 14.09
N THR A 91 0.92 3.42 12.80
CA THR A 91 0.17 2.57 11.84
C THR A 91 0.76 1.17 11.76
N ILE A 92 2.09 1.03 11.65
CA ILE A 92 2.77 -0.28 11.61
C ILE A 92 2.53 -1.05 12.92
N ARG A 93 2.64 -0.37 14.07
CA ARG A 93 2.32 -0.98 15.38
C ARG A 93 0.88 -1.47 15.44
N ASN A 94 -0.08 -0.70 14.93
CA ASN A 94 -1.49 -1.08 14.89
C ASN A 94 -1.75 -2.26 13.94
N ILE A 95 -1.06 -2.33 12.79
CA ILE A 95 -1.11 -3.51 11.90
C ILE A 95 -0.62 -4.75 12.65
N GLY A 96 0.51 -4.65 13.35
CA GLY A 96 1.03 -5.73 14.19
C GLY A 96 0.06 -6.14 15.32
N ARG A 97 -0.52 -5.16 16.03
CA ARG A 97 -1.52 -5.39 17.09
C ARG A 97 -2.81 -6.02 16.57
N ALA A 98 -3.22 -5.74 15.33
CA ALA A 98 -4.34 -6.41 14.67
C ALA A 98 -4.01 -7.88 14.32
N GLY A 99 -2.74 -8.29 14.45
CA GLY A 99 -2.25 -9.61 14.11
C GLY A 99 -2.21 -9.84 12.60
N ILE A 100 -1.92 -8.80 11.81
CA ILE A 100 -1.65 -8.90 10.38
C ILE A 100 -0.12 -9.04 10.25
N PRO A 101 0.39 -10.18 9.75
CA PRO A 101 1.79 -10.53 9.95
C PRO A 101 2.76 -9.77 9.04
N MET A 102 2.28 -9.23 7.92
CA MET A 102 3.13 -8.53 6.96
C MET A 102 2.55 -7.19 6.53
N TYR A 103 3.41 -6.17 6.52
CA TYR A 103 3.14 -4.88 5.91
C TYR A 103 4.25 -4.58 4.91
N THR A 104 3.85 -4.19 3.70
CA THR A 104 4.79 -3.74 2.67
C THR A 104 4.44 -2.32 2.27
N MET A 105 5.48 -1.55 1.96
CA MET A 105 5.39 -0.15 1.60
C MET A 105 6.32 0.16 0.43
N SER A 106 5.80 0.86 -0.55
CA SER A 106 6.57 1.43 -1.64
C SER A 106 7.29 2.71 -1.17
N TRP A 107 8.62 2.77 -1.27
CA TRP A 107 9.43 3.98 -1.07
C TRP A 107 9.53 4.82 -2.35
N ARG A 108 8.39 5.05 -2.98
CA ARG A 108 8.27 5.89 -4.17
C ARG A 108 7.19 6.93 -3.95
N TYR A 109 7.42 8.13 -4.47
CA TYR A 109 6.36 9.12 -4.62
C TYR A 109 5.30 8.56 -5.61
N PRO A 110 4.00 8.87 -5.47
CA PRO A 110 2.93 8.20 -6.20
C PRO A 110 3.04 8.37 -7.73
N ARG A 111 3.42 7.28 -8.42
CA ARG A 111 2.94 6.96 -9.77
C ARG A 111 3.19 5.50 -10.12
N PHE A 112 2.27 4.89 -10.87
CA PHE A 112 2.52 3.63 -11.56
C PHE A 112 2.92 3.95 -13.01
N TYR A 113 4.02 3.38 -13.46
CA TYR A 113 4.60 3.63 -14.78
C TYR A 113 3.86 2.82 -15.85
N ARG A 114 2.63 3.20 -16.19
CA ARG A 114 1.84 2.57 -17.27
C ARG A 114 1.14 3.64 -18.08
N THR A 115 1.28 3.55 -19.40
CA THR A 115 0.67 4.49 -20.36
C THR A 115 -0.44 3.84 -21.17
N GLY A 116 -0.69 2.53 -20.98
CA GLY A 116 -1.74 1.82 -21.68
C GLY A 116 -1.65 0.31 -21.57
N HIS A 117 -2.35 -0.37 -22.47
CA HIS A 117 -2.32 -1.82 -22.64
C HIS A 117 -1.96 -2.17 -24.09
N VAL A 118 -1.38 -3.34 -24.28
CA VAL A 118 -1.06 -3.91 -25.59
C VAL A 118 -1.59 -5.34 -25.66
N ASP A 119 -1.96 -5.77 -26.85
CA ASP A 119 -2.30 -7.18 -27.10
C ASP A 119 -1.05 -8.05 -26.96
N ILE A 120 -1.13 -9.10 -26.14
CA ILE A 120 -0.05 -10.07 -25.93
C ILE A 120 -0.38 -11.44 -26.53
N GLY A 121 -1.41 -11.51 -27.37
CA GLY A 121 -1.89 -12.68 -28.08
C GLY A 121 -3.16 -13.28 -27.48
N PHE A 122 -3.92 -14.00 -28.32
CA PHE A 122 -5.11 -14.77 -27.93
C PHE A 122 -6.19 -13.96 -27.18
N GLY A 123 -6.28 -12.65 -27.43
CA GLY A 123 -7.24 -11.75 -26.77
C GLY A 123 -6.83 -11.29 -25.37
N ALA A 124 -5.63 -11.65 -24.90
CA ALA A 124 -5.09 -11.18 -23.63
C ALA A 124 -4.46 -9.79 -23.78
N GLN A 125 -4.55 -8.98 -22.73
CA GLN A 125 -3.96 -7.64 -22.66
C GLN A 125 -2.83 -7.60 -21.64
N GLY A 126 -1.69 -7.04 -22.03
CA GLY A 126 -0.57 -6.74 -21.16
C GLY A 126 -0.47 -5.24 -20.88
N THR A 127 0.00 -4.84 -19.71
CA THR A 127 0.24 -3.43 -19.40
C THR A 127 1.51 -2.93 -20.09
N ALA A 128 1.50 -1.72 -20.65
CA ALA A 128 2.62 -1.14 -21.41
C ALA A 128 3.06 0.23 -20.88
N PHE A 129 4.23 0.68 -21.32
CA PHE A 129 4.81 2.00 -21.04
C PHE A 129 5.40 2.60 -22.32
N ASN A 130 5.12 3.88 -22.58
CA ASN A 130 5.63 4.64 -23.71
C ASN A 130 6.11 6.01 -23.21
N ALA A 131 7.41 6.24 -23.23
CA ALA A 131 8.03 7.47 -22.73
C ALA A 131 7.61 8.73 -23.52
N ASP A 132 7.22 8.58 -24.79
CA ASP A 132 6.89 9.71 -25.67
C ASP A 132 5.53 10.36 -25.34
N VAL A 133 4.65 9.62 -24.66
CA VAL A 133 3.30 10.09 -24.26
C VAL A 133 3.17 10.24 -22.74
N GLU A 134 4.21 9.87 -21.99
CA GLU A 134 4.22 9.98 -20.54
C GLU A 134 4.44 11.45 -20.15
N ASP A 135 3.39 12.10 -19.64
CA ASP A 135 3.48 13.44 -19.08
C ASP A 135 3.69 13.36 -17.56
N TRP A 136 4.76 13.95 -17.05
CA TRP A 136 5.11 13.96 -15.62
C TRP A 136 4.68 15.28 -14.98
N PRO A 137 3.49 15.36 -14.33
CA PRO A 137 3.12 16.56 -13.62
C PRO A 137 4.07 16.79 -12.44
N ASN A 138 4.41 18.06 -12.19
CA ASN A 138 5.00 18.45 -10.92
C ASN A 138 3.96 18.26 -9.82
N VAL A 139 4.22 17.33 -8.91
CA VAL A 139 3.32 16.90 -7.83
C VAL A 139 3.87 17.22 -6.45
N ILE A 140 5.05 17.87 -6.40
CA ILE A 140 5.74 18.26 -5.17
C ILE A 140 5.88 19.78 -5.18
N ASP A 141 5.24 20.43 -4.22
CA ASP A 141 5.21 21.89 -4.10
C ASP A 141 6.35 22.44 -3.21
N TRP A 142 7.37 21.62 -2.95
CA TRP A 142 8.55 21.97 -2.17
C TRP A 142 9.82 21.51 -2.87
N GLU A 143 10.97 22.02 -2.42
CA GLU A 143 12.26 21.61 -2.98
C GLU A 143 12.59 20.16 -2.60
N LEU A 144 12.68 19.29 -3.60
CA LEU A 144 13.15 17.92 -3.44
C LEU A 144 14.61 17.82 -3.87
N THR A 145 15.52 17.74 -2.88
CA THR A 145 16.94 17.47 -3.13
C THR A 145 17.26 16.00 -2.92
N ARG A 146 18.33 15.52 -3.57
CA ARG A 146 18.80 14.13 -3.41
C ARG A 146 19.25 13.87 -1.97
N GLU A 147 19.92 14.85 -1.37
CA GLU A 147 20.44 14.80 -0.02
C GLU A 147 19.29 14.65 0.98
N ARG A 148 18.23 15.46 0.83
CA ARG A 148 17.05 15.37 1.70
C ARG A 148 16.31 14.05 1.51
N ALA A 149 16.17 13.56 0.27
CA ALA A 149 15.56 12.26 0.00
C ALA A 149 16.31 11.09 0.67
N TRP A 150 17.65 11.15 0.68
CA TRP A 150 18.48 10.16 1.35
C TRP A 150 18.36 10.23 2.87
N GLU A 151 18.37 11.43 3.42
CA GLU A 151 18.15 11.66 4.86
C GLU A 151 16.79 11.08 5.31
N CYS A 152 15.74 11.32 4.53
CA CYS A 152 14.39 10.80 4.80
C CYS A 152 14.38 9.26 4.86
N LEU A 153 15.01 8.59 3.89
CA LEU A 153 15.11 7.14 3.86
C LEU A 153 15.94 6.61 5.05
N GLN A 154 17.08 7.22 5.34
CA GLN A 154 17.94 6.80 6.46
C GLN A 154 17.22 6.94 7.79
N THR A 155 16.52 8.06 8.01
CA THR A 155 15.73 8.30 9.22
C THR A 155 14.62 7.26 9.33
N TRP A 156 13.86 7.03 8.26
CA TRP A 156 12.81 6.01 8.25
C TRP A 156 13.31 4.62 8.60
N VAL A 157 14.37 4.14 7.95
CA VAL A 157 14.92 2.80 8.20
C VAL A 157 15.34 2.69 9.67
N LYS A 158 16.08 3.67 10.20
CA LYS A 158 16.50 3.67 11.62
C LYS A 158 15.32 3.68 12.59
N THR A 159 14.25 4.42 12.29
CA THR A 159 13.10 4.56 13.18
C THR A 159 12.14 3.37 13.11
N ALA A 160 11.90 2.84 11.91
CA ALA A 160 10.92 1.77 11.68
C ALA A 160 11.45 0.37 12.04
N THR A 161 12.77 0.18 12.05
CA THR A 161 13.43 -1.08 12.48
C THR A 161 14.35 -0.81 13.68
N PRO A 162 13.81 -0.61 14.88
CA PRO A 162 14.61 -0.38 16.09
C PRO A 162 15.36 -1.64 16.54
#